data_AF-A0A208XT88-F1
#
_entry.id   AF-A0A208XT88-F1
#
_cell.length_a   1.000
_cell.length_b   1.000
_cell.length_c   1.000
_cell.angle_alpha   90.00
_cell.angle_beta   90.00
_cell.angle_gamma   90.00
#
_symmetry.space_group_name_H-M   'P 1'
#
loop_
_entity.id
_entity.type
_entity.pdbx_description
1 polymer ?
#
loop_
_entity_poly.entity_id
_entity_poly.type
_entity_poly.pdbx_seq_one_letter_code
_entity_poly.pdbx_strand_id
1 'polypeptide(L)'
;MSAFGISSATAHAAIHPLLWRGSQLARANRPGLETGHPDLSRHLPGGGWPLGSLTELLLAQPGLGEMRLLLPALRQLPARRSIVLLHPPHAPCAQAWLAHRFPASQLLWIDPSQAADALWAAERILQHGSCGALLYWSARPPASALRRLHLAAQAGDTAFFMFRHADAARASSPSPLRLLLRPAGDHLSVTILKRRGPHHETPLLLPLAPPAPAFGSGQPSSEPRHAFVDQRLPDAAQPRRPEPALAG
;
A
#
# COMPACT_ATOMS: atom_id res chain seq x y z
N MET A 1 41.20 34.24 53.18
CA MET A 1 40.78 32.94 52.63
C MET A 1 39.26 32.83 52.74
N SER A 2 38.53 33.17 51.68
CA SER A 2 37.10 32.84 51.55
C SER A 2 36.82 32.62 50.07
N ALA A 3 36.60 31.36 49.70
CA ALA A 3 36.38 30.92 48.34
C ALA A 3 34.94 31.25 47.91
N PHE A 4 34.82 31.99 46.81
CA PHE A 4 33.55 32.19 46.11
C PHE A 4 33.14 30.88 45.43
N GLY A 5 32.01 30.31 45.86
CA GLY A 5 31.36 29.20 45.17
C GLY A 5 30.75 29.68 43.86
N ILE A 6 31.31 29.24 42.74
CA ILE A 6 30.71 29.45 41.42
C ILE A 6 29.64 28.36 41.25
N SER A 7 28.39 28.72 41.54
CA SER A 7 27.23 27.90 41.19
C SER A 7 27.06 27.94 39.68
N SER A 8 27.54 26.92 38.97
CA SER A 8 27.30 26.74 37.54
C SER A 8 25.81 26.46 37.32
N ALA A 9 25.07 27.48 36.90
CA ALA A 9 23.75 27.31 36.34
C ALA A 9 23.89 26.56 35.00
N THR A 10 23.51 25.29 34.98
CA THR A 10 23.34 24.53 33.74
C THR A 10 22.18 25.14 32.95
N ALA A 11 22.50 26.15 32.15
CA ALA A 11 21.61 26.64 31.11
C ALA A 11 21.35 25.50 30.13
N HIS A 12 20.24 24.78 30.31
CA HIS A 12 19.69 23.93 29.26
C HIS A 12 19.37 24.85 28.08
N ALA A 13 20.23 24.84 27.06
CA ALA A 13 19.97 25.53 25.82
C ALA A 13 18.59 25.08 25.31
N ALA A 14 17.63 26.00 25.31
CA ALA A 14 16.28 25.74 24.87
C ALA A 14 16.33 25.36 23.38
N ILE A 15 16.27 24.06 23.09
CA ILE A 15 16.34 23.52 21.73
C ILE A 15 15.20 24.16 20.93
N HIS A 16 15.56 24.91 19.88
CA HIS A 16 14.65 25.67 19.03
C HIS A 16 13.46 24.78 18.57
N PRO A 17 12.20 25.27 18.63
CA PRO A 17 11.01 24.46 18.33
C PRO A 17 10.93 23.96 16.86
N LEU A 18 11.78 24.48 15.97
CA LEU A 18 11.91 24.01 14.58
C LEU A 18 12.92 22.87 14.39
N LEU A 19 13.75 22.57 15.40
CA LEU A 19 14.63 21.40 15.35
C LEU A 19 13.80 20.14 15.59
N TRP A 20 13.85 19.20 14.64
CA TRP A 20 13.20 17.90 14.82
C TRP A 20 13.83 17.17 16.01
N ARG A 21 12.99 16.79 16.98
CA ARG A 21 13.40 16.00 18.14
C ARG A 21 13.08 14.53 17.87
N GLY A 22 14.01 13.63 18.15
CA GLY A 22 13.79 12.18 18.01
C GLY A 22 12.61 11.64 18.84
N SER A 23 12.20 12.39 19.87
CA SER A 23 11.02 12.13 20.70
C SER A 23 9.69 12.60 20.07
N GLN A 24 9.70 13.14 18.85
CA GLN A 24 8.51 13.62 18.15
C GLN A 24 8.25 12.84 16.87
N LEU A 25 6.98 12.50 16.63
CA LEU A 25 6.56 12.05 15.31
C LEU A 25 6.95 13.13 14.30
N ALA A 26 7.57 12.72 13.19
CA ALA A 26 7.88 13.65 12.12
C ALA A 26 6.58 14.32 11.64
N ARG A 27 6.63 15.63 11.37
CA ARG A 27 5.54 16.29 10.67
C ARG A 27 5.48 15.71 9.25
N ALA A 28 4.31 15.19 8.87
CA ALA A 28 4.09 14.81 7.49
C ALA A 28 4.01 16.09 6.66
N ASN A 29 4.80 16.20 5.60
CA ASN A 29 4.80 17.38 4.72
C ASN A 29 3.50 17.48 3.89
N ARG A 30 2.68 16.41 3.89
CA ARG A 30 1.36 16.31 3.27
C ARG A 30 0.44 15.50 4.18
N PRO A 31 -0.87 15.79 4.23
CA PRO A 31 -1.83 14.93 4.91
C PRO A 31 -1.80 13.54 4.28
N GLY A 32 -1.77 12.49 5.11
CA GLY A 32 -1.91 11.10 4.69
C GLY A 32 -3.38 10.71 4.49
N LEU A 33 -3.65 9.49 4.01
CA LEU A 33 -5.01 8.93 4.04
C LEU A 33 -5.37 8.59 5.48
N GLU A 34 -6.59 8.90 5.93
CA GLU A 34 -6.98 8.55 7.29
C GLU A 34 -6.98 7.03 7.47
N THR A 35 -6.56 6.58 8.65
CA THR A 35 -6.50 5.13 8.92
C THR A 35 -7.88 4.52 9.14
N GLY A 36 -8.85 5.31 9.61
CA GLY A 36 -10.13 4.84 10.16
C GLY A 36 -10.02 4.18 11.53
N HIS A 37 -8.82 4.16 12.12
CA HIS A 37 -8.51 3.54 13.41
C HIS A 37 -7.86 4.58 14.33
N PRO A 38 -8.61 5.24 15.23
CA PRO A 38 -8.10 6.32 16.07
C PRO A 38 -6.81 5.96 16.83
N ASP A 39 -6.74 4.72 17.31
CA ASP A 39 -5.59 4.20 18.04
C ASP A 39 -4.34 4.13 17.16
N LEU A 40 -4.48 3.64 15.92
CA LEU A 40 -3.38 3.63 14.96
C LEU A 40 -2.99 5.06 14.53
N SER A 41 -3.97 5.91 14.25
CA SER A 41 -3.75 7.30 13.84
C SER A 41 -2.90 8.09 14.84
N ARG A 42 -3.10 7.93 16.15
CA ARG A 42 -2.28 8.57 17.20
C ARG A 42 -0.79 8.20 17.12
N HIS A 43 -0.47 7.09 16.46
CA HIS A 43 0.86 6.54 16.37
C HIS A 43 1.50 6.68 14.99
N LEU A 44 0.79 7.23 13.99
CA LEU A 44 1.33 7.49 12.67
C LEU A 44 1.68 8.98 12.50
N PRO A 45 2.82 9.31 11.85
CA PRO A 45 3.14 10.67 11.46
C PRO A 45 1.99 11.31 10.67
N GLY A 46 1.48 12.44 11.14
CA GLY A 46 0.36 13.14 10.49
C GLY A 46 -1.01 12.45 10.62
N GLY A 47 -1.15 11.43 11.46
CA GLY A 47 -2.45 10.81 11.76
C GLY A 47 -2.97 9.81 10.72
N GLY A 48 -2.21 9.55 9.65
CA GLY A 48 -2.68 8.79 8.49
C GLY A 48 -1.60 7.92 7.84
N TRP A 49 -2.03 7.16 6.84
CA TRP A 49 -1.14 6.40 5.96
C TRP A 49 -0.32 7.35 5.08
N PRO A 50 1.01 7.20 5.01
CA PRO A 50 1.84 8.07 4.22
C PRO A 50 1.59 7.88 2.72
N LEU A 51 1.38 8.98 2.02
CA LEU A 51 1.31 9.01 0.55
C LEU A 51 2.70 9.17 -0.05
N GLY A 52 2.88 8.69 -1.28
CA GLY A 52 4.14 8.82 -2.01
C GLY A 52 5.30 8.08 -1.33
N SER A 53 5.00 7.04 -0.57
CA SER A 53 5.97 6.29 0.21
C SER A 53 5.57 4.83 0.29
N LEU A 54 6.56 3.96 0.41
CA LEU A 54 6.33 2.56 0.72
C LEU A 54 5.81 2.44 2.17
N THR A 55 4.72 1.71 2.35
CA THR A 55 4.27 1.19 3.65
C THR A 55 4.32 -0.34 3.57
N GLU A 56 5.03 -0.97 4.51
CA GLU A 56 5.11 -2.43 4.56
C GLU A 56 4.16 -2.99 5.62
N LEU A 57 3.35 -3.96 5.20
CA LEU A 57 2.51 -4.78 6.06
C LEU A 57 3.12 -6.18 6.09
N LEU A 58 3.64 -6.59 7.23
CA LEU A 58 4.26 -7.88 7.45
C LEU A 58 3.25 -8.82 8.09
N LEU A 59 3.03 -9.97 7.48
CA LEU A 59 2.06 -10.98 7.91
C LEU A 59 2.67 -12.37 7.81
N ALA A 60 2.31 -13.26 8.74
CA ALA A 60 2.72 -14.66 8.69
C ALA A 60 2.00 -15.43 7.58
N GLN A 61 0.76 -15.04 7.29
CA GLN A 61 -0.08 -15.61 6.24
C GLN A 61 -1.10 -14.56 5.78
N PRO A 62 -1.58 -14.61 4.53
CA PRO A 62 -2.66 -13.74 4.07
C PRO A 62 -3.98 -14.05 4.78
N GLY A 63 -4.91 -13.10 4.78
CA GLY A 63 -6.26 -13.28 5.33
C GLY A 63 -6.39 -13.00 6.84
N LEU A 64 -5.44 -12.28 7.45
CA LEU A 64 -5.53 -11.85 8.85
C LEU A 64 -6.52 -10.69 9.05
N GLY A 65 -6.98 -10.08 7.96
CA GLY A 65 -7.78 -8.85 7.99
C GLY A 65 -6.99 -7.62 7.56
N GLU A 66 -5.84 -7.81 6.91
CA GLU A 66 -5.02 -6.76 6.33
C GLU A 66 -5.80 -5.90 5.31
N MET A 67 -6.72 -6.51 4.56
CA MET A 67 -7.64 -5.75 3.70
C MET A 67 -8.62 -4.91 4.53
N ARG A 68 -9.20 -5.49 5.60
CA ARG A 68 -10.13 -4.78 6.50
C ARG A 68 -9.46 -3.62 7.24
N LEU A 69 -8.18 -3.76 7.58
CA LEU A 69 -7.36 -2.67 8.11
C LEU A 69 -7.29 -1.48 7.15
N LEU A 70 -7.14 -1.75 5.85
CA LEU A 70 -6.98 -0.72 4.82
C LEU A 70 -8.29 -0.18 4.25
N LEU A 71 -9.41 -0.91 4.39
CA LEU A 71 -10.72 -0.51 3.86
C LEU A 71 -11.10 0.95 4.16
N PRO A 72 -10.97 1.48 5.40
CA PRO A 72 -11.34 2.87 5.67
C PRO A 72 -10.51 3.88 4.87
N ALA A 73 -9.22 3.60 4.67
CA ALA A 73 -8.33 4.43 3.87
C ALA A 73 -8.69 4.38 2.38
N LEU A 74 -8.95 3.18 1.86
CA LEU A 74 -9.31 2.99 0.46
C LEU A 74 -10.63 3.67 0.09
N ARG A 75 -11.61 3.73 1.00
CA ARG A 75 -12.92 4.38 0.79
C ARG A 75 -12.83 5.90 0.63
N GLN A 76 -11.76 6.52 1.09
CA GLN A 76 -11.53 7.97 0.92
C GLN A 76 -11.01 8.31 -0.49
N LEU A 77 -10.54 7.31 -1.24
CA LEU A 77 -10.02 7.55 -2.58
C LEU A 77 -11.14 7.95 -3.54
N PRO A 78 -10.95 8.99 -4.38
CA PRO A 78 -11.93 9.37 -5.38
C PRO A 78 -12.25 8.18 -6.31
N ALA A 79 -13.53 8.00 -6.65
CA ALA A 79 -13.98 6.89 -7.49
C ALA A 79 -13.28 6.80 -8.87
N ARG A 80 -12.74 7.92 -9.37
CA ARG A 80 -11.96 7.99 -10.62
C ARG A 80 -10.51 7.50 -10.49
N ARG A 81 -9.99 7.39 -9.26
CA ARG A 81 -8.64 6.90 -9.00
C ARG A 81 -8.69 5.43 -8.67
N SER A 82 -8.09 4.61 -9.53
CA SER A 82 -8.09 3.17 -9.39
C SER A 82 -7.36 2.69 -8.13
N ILE A 83 -7.83 1.58 -7.57
CA ILE A 83 -7.18 0.77 -6.55
C ILE A 83 -6.62 -0.45 -7.29
N VAL A 84 -5.29 -0.54 -7.35
CA VAL A 84 -4.62 -1.63 -8.06
C VAL A 84 -4.26 -2.74 -7.08
N LEU A 85 -4.74 -3.95 -7.35
CA LEU A 85 -4.33 -5.18 -6.69
C LEU A 85 -3.30 -5.88 -7.58
N LEU A 86 -2.06 -5.92 -7.12
CA LEU A 86 -0.96 -6.51 -7.85
C LEU A 86 -0.51 -7.81 -7.18
N HIS A 87 -0.59 -8.89 -7.93
CA HIS A 87 -0.20 -10.24 -7.52
C HIS A 87 -0.84 -10.71 -6.20
N PRO A 88 -2.16 -10.52 -5.98
CA PRO A 88 -2.81 -10.95 -4.75
C PRO A 88 -2.70 -12.47 -4.55
N PRO A 89 -2.63 -12.97 -3.30
CA PRO A 89 -2.46 -14.40 -3.01
C PRO A 89 -3.67 -15.25 -3.45
N HIS A 90 -4.82 -14.61 -3.61
CA HIS A 90 -6.07 -15.22 -4.06
C HIS A 90 -6.78 -14.27 -5.01
N ALA A 91 -7.61 -14.82 -5.90
CA ALA A 91 -8.44 -14.05 -6.81
C ALA A 91 -9.35 -13.09 -5.99
N PRO A 92 -9.37 -11.78 -6.31
CA PRO A 92 -10.23 -10.82 -5.63
C PRO A 92 -11.72 -11.16 -5.81
N CYS A 93 -12.44 -11.28 -4.70
CA CYS A 93 -13.89 -11.53 -4.75
C CYS A 93 -14.65 -10.24 -5.08
N ALA A 94 -15.13 -10.09 -6.32
CA ALA A 94 -15.87 -8.90 -6.77
C ALA A 94 -17.08 -8.58 -5.88
N GLN A 95 -17.80 -9.60 -5.40
CA GLN A 95 -18.93 -9.42 -4.49
C GLN A 95 -18.53 -8.79 -3.15
N ALA A 96 -17.38 -9.17 -2.58
CA ALA A 96 -16.87 -8.56 -1.35
C ALA A 96 -16.54 -7.07 -1.56
N TRP A 97 -15.97 -6.71 -2.71
CA TRP A 97 -15.70 -5.31 -3.06
C TRP A 97 -17.00 -4.48 -3.19
N LEU A 98 -18.04 -5.05 -3.81
CA LEU A 98 -19.36 -4.41 -3.90
C LEU A 98 -20.03 -4.28 -2.53
N ALA A 99 -19.94 -5.29 -1.67
CA ALA A 99 -20.47 -5.24 -0.30
C ALA A 99 -19.80 -4.13 0.53
N HIS A 100 -18.52 -3.85 0.27
CA HIS A 100 -17.80 -2.72 0.86
C HIS A 100 -18.05 -1.38 0.15
N ARG A 101 -18.95 -1.34 -0.84
CA ARG A 101 -19.41 -0.17 -1.61
C ARG A 101 -18.33 0.48 -2.50
N PHE A 102 -17.39 -0.32 -3.02
CA PHE A 102 -16.49 0.15 -4.06
C PHE A 102 -17.13 0.06 -5.44
N PRO A 103 -17.01 1.11 -6.29
CA PRO A 103 -17.35 1.00 -7.71
C PRO A 103 -16.48 -0.07 -8.37
N ALA A 104 -17.08 -0.98 -9.14
CA ALA A 104 -16.33 -2.04 -9.83
C ALA A 104 -15.24 -1.48 -10.77
N SER A 105 -15.51 -0.33 -11.40
CA SER A 105 -14.54 0.37 -12.28
C SER A 105 -13.33 0.94 -11.54
N GLN A 106 -13.38 1.04 -10.21
CA GLN A 106 -12.25 1.51 -9.41
C GLN A 106 -11.22 0.40 -9.17
N LEU A 107 -11.62 -0.87 -9.27
CA LEU A 107 -10.73 -1.99 -8.99
C LEU A 107 -9.98 -2.45 -10.25
N LEU A 108 -8.65 -2.46 -10.19
CA LEU A 108 -7.81 -3.05 -11.23
C LEU A 108 -7.02 -4.22 -10.63
N TRP A 109 -7.20 -5.41 -11.18
CA TRP A 109 -6.45 -6.60 -10.77
C TRP A 109 -5.41 -6.94 -11.84
N ILE A 110 -4.15 -7.04 -11.43
CA ILE A 110 -3.01 -7.40 -12.27
C ILE A 110 -2.33 -8.60 -11.60
N ASP A 111 -2.26 -9.73 -12.30
CA ASP A 111 -1.63 -10.96 -11.78
C ASP A 111 -0.62 -11.53 -12.76
N PRO A 112 0.60 -10.97 -12.81
CA PRO A 112 1.66 -11.49 -13.65
C PRO A 112 2.13 -12.84 -13.11
N SER A 113 2.44 -13.78 -14.00
CA SER A 113 2.94 -15.11 -13.62
C SER A 113 4.36 -15.07 -13.04
N GLN A 114 5.16 -14.05 -13.38
CA GLN A 114 6.53 -13.90 -12.92
C GLN A 114 6.68 -12.75 -11.89
N ALA A 115 7.45 -13.02 -10.84
CA ALA A 115 7.74 -12.01 -9.81
C ALA A 115 8.50 -10.79 -10.37
N ALA A 116 9.33 -10.97 -11.40
CA ALA A 116 10.05 -9.89 -12.06
C ALA A 116 9.08 -8.94 -12.78
N ASP A 117 8.08 -9.47 -13.47
CA ASP A 117 7.06 -8.69 -14.17
C ASP A 117 6.16 -7.95 -13.18
N ALA A 118 5.82 -8.57 -12.05
CA ALA A 118 5.11 -7.89 -10.97
C ALA A 118 5.93 -6.72 -10.39
N LEU A 119 7.23 -6.91 -10.14
CA LEU A 119 8.10 -5.80 -9.69
C LEU A 119 8.19 -4.68 -10.71
N TRP A 120 8.32 -5.02 -12.00
CA TRP A 120 8.35 -4.05 -13.08
C TRP A 120 7.02 -3.28 -13.18
N ALA A 121 5.89 -3.98 -13.13
CA ALA A 121 4.56 -3.38 -13.16
C ALA A 121 4.35 -2.44 -11.97
N ALA A 122 4.73 -2.85 -10.75
CA ALA A 122 4.69 -2.00 -9.56
C ALA A 122 5.48 -0.70 -9.77
N GLU A 123 6.71 -0.80 -10.30
CA GLU A 123 7.55 0.37 -10.56
C GLU A 123 6.91 1.30 -11.60
N ARG A 124 6.37 0.77 -12.70
CA ARG A 124 5.68 1.56 -13.73
C ARG A 124 4.43 2.26 -13.19
N ILE A 125 3.60 1.56 -12.42
CA ILE A 125 2.39 2.12 -11.79
C ILE A 125 2.76 3.29 -10.87
N LEU A 126 3.80 3.11 -10.04
CA LEU A 126 4.26 4.14 -9.11
C LEU A 126 4.85 5.36 -9.83
N GLN A 127 5.65 5.13 -10.88
CA GLN A 127 6.23 6.21 -11.68
C GLN A 127 5.18 7.04 -12.42
N HIS A 128 4.11 6.42 -12.91
CA HIS A 128 3.05 7.12 -13.61
C HIS A 128 2.09 7.85 -12.65
N GLY A 129 1.94 7.37 -11.42
CA GLY A 129 1.18 8.07 -10.36
C GLY A 129 -0.34 8.18 -10.62
N SER A 130 -0.91 7.41 -11.56
CA SER A 130 -2.32 7.55 -11.96
C SER A 130 -3.32 6.82 -11.05
N CYS A 131 -2.86 5.91 -10.20
CA CYS A 131 -3.74 5.18 -9.27
C CYS A 131 -3.82 5.88 -7.91
N GLY A 132 -4.91 5.67 -7.18
CA GLY A 132 -5.07 6.19 -5.81
C GLY A 132 -4.35 5.31 -4.79
N ALA A 133 -4.35 4.00 -5.01
CA ALA A 133 -3.62 3.04 -4.19
C ALA A 133 -3.05 1.90 -5.02
N LEU A 134 -1.88 1.42 -4.59
CA LEU A 134 -1.27 0.18 -5.06
C LEU A 134 -1.12 -0.77 -3.86
N LEU A 135 -1.79 -1.92 -3.95
CA LEU A 135 -1.71 -3.03 -3.02
C LEU A 135 -0.91 -4.15 -3.68
N TYR A 136 0.32 -4.36 -3.23
CA TYR A 136 1.24 -5.31 -3.86
C TYR A 136 1.67 -6.42 -2.91
N TRP A 137 1.36 -7.67 -3.23
CA TRP A 137 1.83 -8.82 -2.47
C TRP A 137 3.11 -9.37 -3.08
N SER A 138 4.17 -9.41 -2.27
CA SER A 138 5.44 -9.98 -2.66
C SER A 138 6.21 -10.39 -1.41
N ALA A 139 6.38 -11.69 -1.21
CA ALA A 139 6.88 -12.22 0.06
C ALA A 139 8.32 -11.78 0.36
N ARG A 140 9.21 -11.88 -0.63
CA ARG A 140 10.67 -11.73 -0.48
C ARG A 140 11.31 -10.97 -1.65
N PRO A 141 10.93 -9.70 -1.88
CA PRO A 141 11.59 -8.88 -2.90
C PRO A 141 13.06 -8.62 -2.51
N PRO A 142 13.97 -8.49 -3.49
CA PRO A 142 15.35 -8.10 -3.20
C PRO A 142 15.41 -6.66 -2.66
N ALA A 143 16.41 -6.37 -1.82
CA ALA A 143 16.54 -5.06 -1.17
C ALA A 143 16.69 -3.90 -2.17
N SER A 144 17.37 -4.14 -3.30
CA SER A 144 17.50 -3.17 -4.39
C SER A 144 16.14 -2.81 -5.01
N ALA A 145 15.26 -3.80 -5.19
CA ALA A 145 13.89 -3.57 -5.70
C ALA A 145 13.05 -2.77 -4.71
N LEU A 146 13.13 -3.08 -3.41
CA LEU A 146 12.44 -2.27 -2.37
C LEU A 146 12.86 -0.80 -2.43
N ARG A 147 14.16 -0.53 -2.61
CA ARG A 147 14.67 0.84 -2.71
C ARG A 147 14.15 1.54 -3.96
N ARG A 148 14.17 0.86 -5.12
CA ARG A 148 13.62 1.38 -6.38
C ARG A 148 12.13 1.67 -6.27
N LEU A 149 11.34 0.76 -5.72
CA LEU A 149 9.91 0.96 -5.52
C LEU A 149 9.62 2.11 -4.56
N HIS A 150 10.38 2.23 -3.47
CA HIS A 150 10.23 3.37 -2.57
C HIS A 150 10.53 4.70 -3.27
N LEU A 151 11.58 4.77 -4.08
CA LEU A 151 11.92 5.97 -4.86
C LEU A 151 10.84 6.26 -5.92
N ALA A 152 10.34 5.24 -6.61
CA ALA A 152 9.25 5.39 -7.58
C ALA A 152 7.98 5.94 -6.93
N ALA A 153 7.64 5.48 -5.72
CA ALA A 153 6.47 5.98 -4.98
C ALA A 153 6.56 7.49 -4.69
N GLN A 154 7.77 8.04 -4.51
CA GLN A 154 7.97 9.46 -4.23
C GLN A 154 7.65 10.38 -5.42
N ALA A 155 7.50 9.83 -6.63
CA ALA A 155 7.13 10.59 -7.82
C ALA A 155 5.67 11.10 -7.79
N GLY A 156 4.81 10.46 -7.00
CA GLY A 156 3.39 10.76 -6.94
C GLY A 156 2.82 10.81 -5.52
N ASP A 157 1.50 10.73 -5.44
CA ASP A 157 0.72 10.71 -4.22
C ASP A 157 0.00 9.38 -3.99
N THR A 158 0.40 8.33 -4.72
CA THR A 158 -0.16 6.98 -4.57
C THR A 158 0.03 6.45 -3.14
N ALA A 159 -1.04 5.91 -2.55
CA ALA A 159 -0.95 5.15 -1.32
C ALA A 159 -0.38 3.76 -1.63
N PHE A 160 0.89 3.53 -1.29
CA PHE A 160 1.58 2.29 -1.65
C PHE A 160 1.74 1.36 -0.45
N PHE A 161 1.03 0.24 -0.48
CA PHE A 161 1.09 -0.81 0.52
C PHE A 161 1.70 -2.08 -0.09
N MET A 162 2.74 -2.59 0.56
CA MET A 162 3.39 -3.83 0.17
C MET A 162 3.21 -4.88 1.27
N PHE A 163 2.64 -6.01 0.91
CA PHE A 163 2.42 -7.15 1.80
C PHE A 163 3.59 -8.11 1.67
N ARG A 164 4.29 -8.36 2.78
CA ARG A 164 5.47 -9.24 2.84
C ARG A 164 5.35 -10.24 3.97
N HIS A 165 6.18 -11.28 3.93
CA HIS A 165 6.20 -12.29 4.99
C HIS A 165 6.77 -11.73 6.31
N ALA A 166 6.25 -12.19 7.44
CA ALA A 166 6.64 -11.74 8.79
C ALA A 166 8.13 -11.92 9.11
N ASP A 167 8.81 -12.91 8.50
CA ASP A 167 10.26 -13.13 8.66
C ASP A 167 11.09 -11.89 8.29
N ALA A 168 10.56 -11.04 7.40
CA ALA A 168 11.22 -9.82 6.99
C ALA A 168 11.27 -8.75 8.11
N ALA A 169 10.64 -8.95 9.26
CA ALA A 169 10.57 -7.98 10.35
C ALA A 169 11.96 -7.48 10.79
N ARG A 170 12.95 -8.38 10.84
CA ARG A 170 14.34 -8.06 11.21
C ARG A 170 15.20 -7.58 10.04
N ALA A 171 14.74 -7.77 8.80
CA ALA A 171 15.47 -7.33 7.63
C ALA A 171 15.44 -5.80 7.51
N SER A 172 16.55 -5.23 7.03
CA SER A 172 16.60 -3.80 6.68
C SER A 172 15.65 -3.50 5.53
N SER A 173 15.01 -2.34 5.59
CA SER A 173 14.09 -1.88 4.56
C SER A 173 14.11 -0.36 4.42
N PRO A 174 14.01 0.17 3.18
CA PRO A 174 13.89 1.61 2.94
C PRO A 174 12.54 2.19 3.41
N SER A 175 11.51 1.36 3.62
CA SER A 175 10.18 1.83 4.02
C SER A 175 10.23 2.68 5.29
N PRO A 176 9.66 3.89 5.33
CA PRO A 176 9.56 4.67 6.55
C PRO A 176 8.48 4.16 7.51
N LEU A 177 7.53 3.34 7.05
CA LEU A 177 6.49 2.74 7.88
C LEU A 177 6.43 1.21 7.69
N ARG A 178 6.62 0.47 8.78
CA ARG A 178 6.58 -1.00 8.79
C ARG A 178 5.72 -1.47 9.94
N LEU A 179 4.71 -2.27 9.63
CA LEU A 179 3.78 -2.83 10.60
C LEU A 179 3.84 -4.35 10.54
N LEU A 180 3.89 -5.01 11.71
CA LEU A 180 3.68 -6.45 11.83
C LEU A 180 2.24 -6.69 12.28
N LEU A 181 1.53 -7.52 11.52
CA LEU A 181 0.14 -7.87 11.73
C LEU A 181 0.05 -9.30 12.28
N ARG A 182 -0.71 -9.49 13.35
CA ARG A 182 -1.01 -10.81 13.93
C ARG A 182 -2.50 -10.93 14.24
N PRO A 183 -3.11 -12.11 14.06
CA PRO A 183 -4.50 -12.33 14.45
C PRO A 183 -4.64 -12.22 15.98
N ALA A 184 -5.76 -11.65 16.46
CA ALA A 184 -6.07 -11.51 17.88
C ALA A 184 -7.59 -11.64 18.12
N GLY A 185 -8.16 -12.82 17.82
CA GLY A 185 -9.61 -13.03 17.88
C GLY A 185 -10.34 -12.12 16.88
N ASP A 186 -11.30 -11.33 17.37
CA ASP A 186 -12.02 -10.33 16.58
C ASP A 186 -11.21 -9.04 16.32
N HIS A 187 -9.98 -9.00 16.80
CA HIS A 187 -9.06 -7.88 16.65
C HIS A 187 -7.89 -8.24 15.75
N LEU A 188 -7.21 -7.20 15.25
CA LEU A 188 -5.91 -7.28 14.63
C LEU A 188 -4.87 -6.69 15.57
N SER A 189 -3.89 -7.50 15.97
CA SER A 189 -2.73 -7.00 16.69
C SER A 189 -1.75 -6.38 15.70
N VAL A 190 -1.46 -5.09 15.87
CA VAL A 190 -0.59 -4.29 15.01
C VAL A 190 0.61 -3.82 15.82
N THR A 191 1.79 -4.34 15.51
CA THR A 191 3.06 -3.89 16.10
C THR A 191 3.77 -2.95 15.12
N ILE A 192 4.13 -1.75 15.56
CA ILE A 192 4.84 -0.77 14.72
C ILE A 192 6.34 -1.05 14.80
N LEU A 193 6.90 -1.66 13.76
CA LEU A 193 8.33 -1.99 13.71
C LEU A 193 9.20 -0.79 13.34
N LYS A 194 8.66 0.09 12.48
CA LYS A 194 9.35 1.29 12.01
C LYS A 194 8.35 2.38 11.73
N ARG A 195 8.63 3.60 12.19
CA ARG A 195 7.91 4.84 11.86
C ARG A 195 8.88 6.01 11.96
N ARG A 196 8.52 7.17 11.39
CA ARG A 196 9.27 8.42 11.59
C ARG A 196 8.88 9.07 12.93
N GLY A 197 9.64 8.82 13.98
CA GLY A 197 9.42 9.38 15.32
C GLY A 197 9.82 8.39 16.42
N PRO A 198 9.30 8.56 17.65
CA PRO A 198 9.64 7.69 18.78
C PRO A 198 9.36 6.24 18.47
N HIS A 199 10.15 5.34 19.05
CA HIS A 199 9.81 3.93 19.04
C HIS A 199 8.49 3.68 19.78
N HIS A 200 7.76 2.65 19.35
CA HIS A 200 6.55 2.19 20.00
C HIS A 200 6.60 0.67 20.06
N GLU A 201 6.80 0.13 21.24
CA GLU A 201 7.02 -1.31 21.42
C GLU A 201 5.73 -2.07 21.72
N THR A 202 4.73 -1.39 22.27
CA THR A 202 3.45 -2.01 22.62
C THR A 202 2.63 -2.31 21.35
N PRO A 203 2.11 -3.55 21.18
CA PRO A 203 1.17 -3.83 20.12
C PRO A 203 -0.16 -3.09 20.32
N LEU A 204 -0.75 -2.61 19.23
CA LEU A 204 -2.08 -2.03 19.20
C LEU A 204 -3.09 -3.13 18.90
N LEU A 205 -4.18 -3.23 19.65
CA LEU A 205 -5.30 -4.13 19.34
C LEU A 205 -6.38 -3.32 18.63
N LEU A 206 -6.49 -3.53 17.32
CA LEU A 206 -7.47 -2.81 16.50
C LEU A 206 -8.71 -3.67 16.30
N PRO A 207 -9.91 -3.23 16.69
CA PRO A 207 -11.13 -3.94 16.36
C PRO A 207 -11.32 -3.93 14.84
N LEU A 208 -11.49 -5.10 14.24
CA LEU A 208 -11.84 -5.18 12.83
C LEU A 208 -13.35 -5.25 12.70
N ALA A 209 -13.91 -4.49 11.75
CA ALA A 209 -15.30 -4.68 11.38
C ALA A 209 -15.54 -6.16 11.01
N PRO A 210 -16.68 -6.75 11.40
CA PRO A 210 -17.02 -8.11 10.98
C PRO A 210 -17.02 -8.17 9.45
N PRO A 211 -16.67 -9.33 8.86
CA PRO A 211 -16.78 -9.49 7.42
C PRO A 211 -18.21 -9.12 6.99
N ALA A 212 -18.35 -8.43 5.85
CA ALA A 212 -19.67 -8.17 5.30
C ALA A 212 -20.38 -9.52 5.14
N PRO A 213 -21.66 -9.66 5.55
CA PRO A 213 -22.37 -10.92 5.40
C PRO A 213 -22.32 -11.31 3.93
N ALA A 214 -21.78 -12.50 3.65
CA ALA A 214 -21.95 -13.12 2.35
C ALA A 214 -23.46 -13.25 2.14
N PHE A 215 -24.02 -12.46 1.23
CA PHE A 215 -25.44 -12.56 0.89
C PHE A 215 -25.74 -14.03 0.56
N GLY A 216 -26.79 -14.57 1.18
CA GLY A 216 -27.11 -15.99 1.18
C GLY A 216 -27.14 -16.60 -0.22
N SER A 217 -26.86 -17.90 -0.27
CA SER A 217 -27.03 -18.79 -1.42
C SER A 217 -28.24 -18.40 -2.29
N GLY A 218 -27.98 -17.68 -3.38
CA GLY A 218 -29.00 -17.11 -4.24
C GLY A 218 -28.45 -16.81 -5.63
N GLN A 219 -28.51 -17.84 -6.48
CA GLN A 219 -28.24 -17.88 -7.93
C GLN A 219 -26.80 -17.66 -8.41
N PRO A 220 -26.30 -18.52 -9.35
CA PRO A 220 -25.04 -18.28 -10.04
C PRO A 220 -25.24 -17.10 -11.01
N SER A 221 -24.92 -15.89 -10.56
CA SER A 221 -24.80 -14.74 -11.44
C SER A 221 -23.63 -14.98 -12.40
N SER A 222 -23.92 -15.01 -13.69
CA SER A 222 -22.99 -15.18 -14.81
C SER A 222 -21.67 -14.43 -14.62
N GLU A 223 -20.55 -15.12 -14.83
CA GLU A 223 -19.21 -14.53 -14.85
C GLU A 223 -19.19 -13.26 -15.73
N PRO A 224 -18.73 -12.11 -15.22
CA PRO A 224 -18.35 -11.01 -16.09
C PRO A 224 -17.12 -11.47 -16.90
N ARG A 225 -17.32 -11.70 -18.20
CA ARG A 225 -16.26 -12.00 -19.16
C ARG A 225 -15.11 -11.01 -19.00
N HIS A 226 -13.98 -11.47 -18.49
CA HIS A 226 -12.73 -10.73 -18.54
C HIS A 226 -12.40 -10.40 -19.99
N ALA A 227 -12.19 -9.13 -20.30
CA ALA A 227 -11.58 -8.75 -21.57
C ALA A 227 -10.11 -9.22 -21.53
N PHE A 228 -9.80 -10.30 -22.24
CA PHE A 228 -8.43 -10.66 -22.57
C PHE A 228 -7.83 -9.52 -23.39
N VAL A 229 -6.94 -8.74 -22.78
CA VAL A 229 -6.11 -7.74 -23.49
C VAL A 229 -4.94 -8.47 -24.13
N ASP A 230 -5.25 -9.44 -24.99
CA ASP A 230 -4.29 -10.17 -25.82
C ASP A 230 -4.94 -10.69 -27.11
N GLN A 231 -5.90 -9.95 -27.65
CA GLN A 231 -6.26 -10.12 -29.05
C GLN A 231 -5.26 -9.32 -29.88
N ARG A 232 -4.35 -10.02 -30.57
CA ARG A 232 -3.63 -9.44 -31.70
C ARG A 232 -4.66 -8.78 -32.62
N LEU A 233 -4.45 -7.52 -32.99
CA LEU A 233 -5.22 -6.93 -34.08
C LEU A 233 -5.14 -7.87 -35.29
N PRO A 234 -6.26 -8.15 -35.98
CA PRO A 234 -6.21 -8.84 -37.25
C PRO A 234 -5.29 -8.07 -38.19
N ASP A 235 -4.40 -8.78 -38.89
CA ASP A 235 -3.51 -8.21 -39.88
C ASP A 235 -4.30 -7.33 -40.85
N ALA A 236 -3.77 -6.14 -41.13
CA ALA A 236 -4.37 -5.27 -42.14
C ALA A 236 -4.47 -6.02 -43.46
N ALA A 237 -5.66 -6.01 -44.07
CA ALA A 237 -5.91 -6.66 -45.34
C ALA A 237 -4.86 -6.23 -46.37
N GLN A 238 -4.09 -7.20 -46.87
CA GLN A 238 -3.06 -6.96 -47.88
C GLN A 238 -3.73 -6.38 -49.14
N PRO A 239 -3.26 -5.26 -49.69
CA PRO A 239 -3.81 -4.74 -50.94
C PRO A 239 -3.59 -5.78 -52.04
N ARG A 240 -4.68 -6.22 -52.67
CA ARG A 240 -4.64 -7.08 -53.85
C ARG A 240 -3.82 -6.36 -54.93
N ARG A 241 -2.72 -6.97 -55.36
CA ARG A 241 -2.01 -6.55 -56.58
C ARG A 241 -2.98 -6.65 -57.75
N PRO A 242 -3.22 -5.59 -58.54
CA PRO A 242 -3.85 -5.76 -59.83
C PRO A 242 -2.89 -6.50 -60.76
N GLU A 243 -3.37 -7.58 -61.38
CA GLU A 243 -2.66 -8.23 -62.49
C GLU A 243 -2.53 -7.25 -63.66
N PRO A 244 -1.37 -7.21 -64.35
CA PRO A 244 -1.25 -6.47 -65.59
C PRO A 244 -1.97 -7.23 -66.71
N ALA A 245 -2.94 -6.58 -67.34
CA ALA A 245 -3.49 -7.03 -68.61
C ALA A 245 -2.41 -6.87 -69.69
N LEU A 246 -1.92 -7.99 -70.23
CA LEU A 246 -1.11 -8.01 -71.45
C LEU A 246 -2.02 -7.72 -72.64
N ALA A 247 -1.71 -6.64 -73.36
CA ALA A 247 -2.22 -6.39 -74.69
C ALA A 247 -1.40 -7.20 -75.71
N GLY A 248 -2.10 -7.96 -76.57
CA GLY A 248 -1.50 -8.77 -77.65
C GLY A 248 -2.44 -9.86 -78.09
#